data_AF-A0A3D0W902-F1
#
_entry.id   AF-A0A3D0W902-F1
#
_cell.length_a   1.000
_cell.length_b   1.000
_cell.length_c   1.000
_cell.angle_alpha   90.00
_cell.angle_beta   90.00
_cell.angle_gamma   90.00
#
_symmetry.space_group_name_H-M   'P 1'
#
loop_
_entity.id
_entity.type
_entity.pdbx_description
1 polymer ?
#
loop_
_entity_poly.entity_id
_entity_poly.type
_entity_poly.pdbx_seq_one_letter_code
_entity_poly.pdbx_strand_id
1 'polypeptide(L)'
;MSIITKDTATGIALAYREIEAAEKLRADVTAAIDRFSGQDLRDVFGRRVDGLTLGVPSGDNARQCFTLPHSVALPVIDAHIAHCRDKIVALTETAKAEIAGALQ
;
A
#
# COMPACT_ATOMS: atom_id res chain seq x y z
N MET A 1 -25.26 1.54 24.32
CA MET A 1 -25.34 0.98 22.95
C MET A 1 -23.93 1.00 22.38
N SER A 2 -23.35 -0.17 22.15
CA SER A 2 -21.94 -0.43 21.84
C SER A 2 -21.56 0.00 20.41
N ILE A 3 -21.43 1.30 20.16
CA ILE A 3 -21.10 1.79 18.82
C ILE A 3 -19.65 2.23 18.80
N ILE A 4 -18.83 1.48 18.04
CA ILE A 4 -17.56 1.96 17.52
C ILE A 4 -17.89 3.12 16.57
N THR A 5 -17.12 4.20 16.63
CA THR A 5 -17.34 5.35 15.77
C THR A 5 -17.22 4.94 14.29
N LYS A 6 -18.04 5.58 13.44
CA LYS A 6 -18.04 5.33 11.99
C LYS A 6 -16.64 5.51 11.40
N ASP A 7 -15.90 6.49 11.88
CA ASP A 7 -14.57 6.82 11.39
C ASP A 7 -13.57 5.72 11.74
N THR A 8 -13.59 5.18 12.97
CA THR A 8 -12.75 4.06 13.38
C THR A 8 -13.07 2.79 12.58
N ALA A 9 -14.36 2.46 12.42
CA ALA A 9 -14.79 1.31 11.62
C ALA A 9 -14.38 1.43 10.14
N THR A 10 -14.55 2.62 9.55
CA THR A 10 -14.15 2.90 8.16
C THR A 10 -12.64 2.86 8.00
N GLY A 11 -11.90 3.41 8.95
CA GLY A 11 -10.43 3.40 8.95
C GLY A 11 -9.87 1.98 8.95
N ILE A 12 -10.44 1.08 9.76
CA ILE A 12 -10.03 -0.33 9.80
C ILE A 12 -10.31 -0.99 8.45
N ALA A 13 -11.52 -0.82 7.89
CA ALA A 13 -11.89 -1.42 6.61
C ALA A 13 -10.99 -0.94 5.45
N LEU A 14 -10.69 0.36 5.40
CA LEU A 14 -9.79 0.93 4.39
C LEU A 14 -8.36 0.42 4.54
N ALA A 15 -7.85 0.27 5.77
CA ALA A 15 -6.51 -0.25 6.00
C ALA A 15 -6.36 -1.70 5.52
N TYR A 16 -7.36 -2.56 5.73
CA TYR A 16 -7.36 -3.93 5.17
C TYR A 16 -7.37 -3.93 3.66
N ARG A 17 -8.25 -3.12 3.04
CA ARG A 17 -8.31 -3.00 1.58
C ARG A 17 -6.97 -2.55 0.98
N GLU A 18 -6.27 -1.63 1.64
CA GLU A 18 -4.97 -1.16 1.20
C GLU A 18 -3.90 -2.26 1.27
N ILE A 19 -3.93 -3.10 2.32
CA ILE A 19 -3.06 -4.28 2.43
C ILE A 19 -3.32 -5.24 1.28
N GLU A 20 -4.58 -5.56 0.99
CA GLU A 20 -4.93 -6.47 -0.12
C GLU A 20 -4.43 -5.95 -1.47
N ALA A 21 -4.58 -4.64 -1.72
CA ALA A 21 -4.08 -4.01 -2.93
C ALA A 21 -2.54 -4.05 -3.01
N ALA A 22 -1.85 -3.78 -1.90
CA ALA A 22 -0.40 -3.82 -1.82
C ALA A 22 0.17 -5.25 -1.95
N GLU A 23 -0.48 -6.25 -1.35
CA GLU A 23 -0.10 -7.66 -1.47
C GLU A 23 -0.27 -8.16 -2.90
N LYS A 24 -1.36 -7.75 -3.59
CA LYS A 24 -1.53 -8.03 -5.01
C LYS A 24 -0.43 -7.40 -5.85
N LEU A 25 -0.12 -6.12 -5.62
CA LEU A 25 0.95 -5.43 -6.34
C LEU A 25 2.32 -6.11 -6.13
N ARG A 26 2.61 -6.53 -4.90
CA ARG A 26 3.82 -7.28 -4.56
C ARG A 26 3.91 -8.60 -5.34
N ALA A 27 2.81 -9.33 -5.42
CA ALA A 27 2.74 -10.57 -6.19
C ALA A 27 2.95 -10.33 -7.70
N ASP A 28 2.31 -9.30 -8.26
CA ASP A 28 2.45 -8.94 -9.68
C ASP A 28 3.90 -8.51 -10.00
N VAL A 29 4.54 -7.72 -9.14
CA VAL A 29 5.95 -7.30 -9.30
C VAL A 29 6.89 -8.49 -9.16
N THR A 30 6.67 -9.38 -8.20
CA THR A 30 7.50 -10.59 -8.03
C THR A 30 7.37 -11.51 -9.24
N ALA A 31 6.14 -11.75 -9.70
CA ALA A 31 5.88 -12.54 -10.89
C ALA A 31 6.49 -11.90 -12.15
N ALA A 32 6.49 -10.57 -12.25
CA ALA A 32 7.18 -9.86 -13.32
C ALA A 32 8.69 -10.10 -13.23
N ILE A 33 9.33 -9.91 -12.08
CA ILE A 33 10.77 -10.18 -11.92
C ILE A 33 11.11 -11.62 -12.33
N ASP A 34 10.32 -12.60 -11.89
CA ASP A 34 10.51 -14.02 -12.19
C ASP A 34 10.31 -14.34 -13.68
N ARG A 35 9.33 -13.69 -14.34
CA ARG A 35 9.09 -13.82 -15.80
C ARG A 35 10.14 -13.12 -16.64
N PHE A 36 10.69 -12.01 -16.15
CA PHE A 36 11.51 -11.08 -16.92
C PHE A 36 13.01 -11.19 -16.62
N SER A 37 13.49 -12.34 -16.13
CA SER A 37 14.93 -12.64 -16.01
C SER A 37 15.69 -12.66 -17.36
N GLY A 38 15.11 -12.16 -18.46
CA GLY A 38 15.77 -12.10 -19.76
C GLY A 38 15.14 -11.31 -20.90
N GLN A 39 14.09 -10.47 -20.72
CA GLN A 39 13.54 -9.72 -21.85
C GLN A 39 13.25 -8.23 -21.62
N ASP A 40 13.62 -7.50 -22.67
CA ASP A 40 13.55 -6.07 -22.97
C ASP A 40 12.13 -5.49 -22.78
N LEU A 41 11.72 -5.26 -21.52
CA LEU A 41 10.46 -4.61 -21.17
C LEU A 41 10.42 -3.22 -21.78
N ARG A 42 9.51 -2.97 -22.73
CA ARG A 42 9.42 -1.71 -23.45
C ARG A 42 8.10 -0.98 -23.17
N ASP A 43 8.20 0.33 -22.95
CA ASP A 43 7.06 1.25 -22.92
C ASP A 43 6.31 1.24 -24.27
N VAL A 44 5.13 1.85 -24.35
CA VAL A 44 4.39 2.10 -25.60
C VAL A 44 5.22 2.83 -26.67
N PHE A 45 6.31 3.47 -26.27
CA PHE A 45 7.30 4.11 -27.15
C PHE A 45 8.54 3.26 -27.46
N GLY A 46 8.55 1.98 -27.08
CA GLY A 46 9.64 1.05 -27.39
C GLY A 46 10.90 1.22 -26.54
N ARG A 47 10.84 2.01 -25.45
CA ARG A 47 11.97 2.29 -24.54
C ARG A 47 12.01 1.28 -23.42
N ARG A 48 13.21 0.81 -23.04
CA ARG A 48 13.38 -0.07 -21.87
C ARG A 48 12.83 0.57 -20.61
N VAL A 49 11.95 -0.14 -19.91
CA VAL A 49 11.42 0.24 -18.60
C VAL A 49 11.94 -0.78 -17.60
N ASP A 50 13.06 -0.43 -16.97
CA ASP A 50 13.77 -1.30 -16.03
C ASP A 50 13.23 -1.15 -14.58
N GLY A 51 12.03 -0.60 -14.39
CA GLY A 51 11.54 -0.26 -13.06
C GLY A 51 10.06 0.06 -12.90
N LEU A 52 9.64 0.13 -11.65
CA LEU A 52 8.30 0.55 -11.22
C LEU A 52 8.27 2.06 -11.06
N THR A 53 7.24 2.71 -11.59
CA THR A 53 7.06 4.16 -11.44
C THR A 53 6.41 4.48 -10.10
N LEU A 54 7.11 5.21 -9.23
CA LEU A 54 6.60 5.78 -8.00
C LEU A 54 6.21 7.24 -8.21
N GLY A 55 4.94 7.57 -7.99
CA GLY A 55 4.48 8.97 -8.00
C GLY A 55 4.55 9.58 -6.60
N VAL A 56 5.43 10.56 -6.40
CA VAL A 56 5.53 11.36 -5.17
C VAL A 56 4.71 12.64 -5.35
N PRO A 57 3.76 12.96 -4.45
CA PRO A 57 3.02 14.23 -4.52
C PRO A 57 3.97 15.42 -4.51
N SER A 58 3.83 16.32 -5.48
CA SER A 58 4.66 17.53 -5.62
C SER A 58 3.83 18.82 -5.68
N GLY A 59 2.50 18.73 -5.55
CA GLY A 59 1.54 19.83 -5.50
C GLY A 59 0.11 19.30 -5.39
N ASP A 60 -0.88 20.20 -5.29
CA ASP A 60 -2.30 19.86 -5.03
C ASP A 60 -2.91 18.84 -6.02
N ASN A 61 -2.44 18.81 -7.26
CA ASN A 61 -2.84 17.82 -8.25
C ASN A 61 -1.67 17.35 -9.14
N ALA A 62 -0.45 17.42 -8.61
CA ALA A 62 0.77 17.06 -9.33
C ALA A 62 1.53 15.97 -8.59
N ARG A 63 2.10 15.05 -9.36
CA ARG A 63 3.00 14.01 -8.85
C ARG A 63 4.29 14.03 -9.66
N GLN A 64 5.42 14.03 -8.96
CA GLN A 64 6.71 13.76 -9.55
C GLN A 64 6.90 12.25 -9.62
N CYS A 65 7.05 11.73 -10.83
CA CYS A 65 7.23 10.31 -11.08
C CYS A 65 8.72 9.95 -11.08
N PHE A 66 9.10 8.99 -10.24
CA PHE A 66 10.43 8.40 -10.21
C PHE A 66 10.36 6.95 -10.68
N THR A 67 11.30 6.55 -11.53
CA THR A 67 11.43 5.14 -11.94
C THR A 67 12.37 4.45 -10.97
N LEU A 68 11.87 3.46 -10.24
CA LEU A 68 12.63 2.70 -9.25
C LEU A 68 12.94 1.31 -9.78
N PRO A 69 14.18 0.81 -9.64
CA PRO A 69 14.48 -0.60 -9.92
C PRO A 69 13.58 -1.52 -9.09
N HIS A 70 13.20 -2.66 -9.64
CA HIS A 70 12.33 -3.63 -8.95
C HIS A 70 12.90 -4.12 -7.61
N SER A 71 14.24 -4.18 -7.49
CA SER A 71 14.94 -4.52 -6.25
C SER A 71 14.65 -3.55 -5.10
N VAL A 72 14.36 -2.29 -5.40
CA VAL A 72 14.02 -1.24 -4.41
C VAL A 72 12.51 -1.15 -4.22
N ALA A 73 11.72 -1.42 -5.27
CA ALA A 73 10.27 -1.36 -5.21
C ALA A 73 9.66 -2.38 -4.22
N LEU A 74 10.18 -3.62 -4.19
CA LEU A 74 9.66 -4.67 -3.31
C LEU A 74 9.79 -4.31 -1.80
N PRO A 75 10.97 -3.90 -1.29
CA PRO A 75 11.10 -3.43 0.10
C PRO A 75 10.18 -2.27 0.46
N VAL A 76 9.91 -1.36 -0.49
CA VAL A 76 9.01 -0.22 -0.26
C VAL A 76 7.57 -0.70 -0.11
N ILE A 77 7.13 -1.66 -0.94
CA ILE A 77 5.79 -2.26 -0.83
C ILE A 77 5.67 -3.02 0.50
N ASP A 78 6.70 -3.76 0.90
CA ASP A 78 6.73 -4.49 2.18
C ASP A 78 6.65 -3.53 3.38
N ALA A 79 7.40 -2.44 3.35
CA ALA A 79 7.34 -1.39 4.38
C ALA A 79 5.95 -0.73 4.45
N HIS A 80 5.30 -0.53 3.30
CA HIS A 80 3.94 0.00 3.24
C HIS A 80 2.92 -0.97 3.86
N ILE A 81 3.01 -2.27 3.57
CA ILE A 81 2.16 -3.30 4.17
C ILE A 81 2.34 -3.30 5.70
N ALA A 82 3.58 -3.24 6.19
CA ALA A 82 3.87 -3.18 7.62
C ALA A 82 3.20 -1.95 8.28
N HIS A 83 3.36 -0.77 7.66
CA HIS A 83 2.71 0.46 8.13
C HIS A 83 1.18 0.36 8.18
N CYS A 84 0.56 -0.26 7.18
CA CYS A 84 -0.90 -0.48 7.17
C CYS A 84 -1.35 -1.45 8.27
N ARG A 85 -0.54 -2.48 8.59
CA ARG A 85 -0.80 -3.38 9.72
C ARG A 85 -0.70 -2.66 11.06
N ASP A 86 0.30 -1.80 11.24
CA ASP A 86 0.44 -0.98 12.45
C ASP A 86 -0.76 -0.04 12.63
N LYS A 87 -1.28 0.54 11.54
CA LYS A 87 -2.53 1.32 11.57
C LYS A 87 -3.72 0.51 12.04
N ILE A 88 -3.87 -0.74 11.59
CA ILE A 88 -4.97 -1.62 12.03
C ILE A 88 -4.86 -1.86 13.54
N VAL A 89 -3.67 -2.12 14.06
CA VAL A 89 -3.45 -2.32 15.50
C VAL A 89 -3.87 -1.06 16.26
N ALA A 90 -3.38 0.12 15.85
CA ALA A 90 -3.72 1.39 16.49
C ALA A 90 -5.23 1.65 16.50
N LEU A 91 -5.91 1.49 15.36
CA LEU A 91 -7.35 1.70 15.24
C LEU A 91 -8.16 0.65 16.02
N THR A 92 -7.65 -0.57 16.13
CA THR A 92 -8.28 -1.63 16.93
C THR A 92 -8.20 -1.30 18.43
N GLU A 93 -7.08 -0.75 18.90
CA GLU A 93 -6.97 -0.29 20.28
C GLU A 93 -7.90 0.90 20.55
N THR A 94 -8.05 1.83 19.60
CA THR A 94 -9.05 2.90 19.69
C THR A 94 -10.47 2.33 19.77
N ALA A 95 -10.81 1.36 18.92
CA ALA A 95 -12.12 0.70 18.93
C ALA A 95 -12.40 -0.01 20.27
N LYS A 96 -11.39 -0.69 20.85
CA LYS A 96 -11.51 -1.30 22.18
C LYS A 96 -11.76 -0.25 23.27
N ALA A 97 -11.06 0.88 23.22
CA ALA A 97 -11.27 1.98 24.16
C ALA A 97 -12.67 2.59 24.05
N GLU A 98 -13.18 2.76 22.82
CA GLU A 98 -14.56 3.21 22.58
C GLU A 98 -15.60 2.23 23.15
N ILE A 99 -15.39 0.92 22.98
CA ILE A 99 -16.27 -0.11 23.56
C ILE A 99 -16.21 -0.09 25.10
N ALA A 100 -15.02 0.05 25.68
CA ALA A 100 -14.83 0.08 27.13
C ALA A 100 -15.40 1.36 27.78
N GLY A 101 -15.25 2.51 27.12
CA GLY A 101 -15.83 3.78 27.56
C GLY A 101 -17.36 3.80 27.48
N ALA A 102 -17.97 2.96 26.62
CA ALA A 102 -19.42 2.80 26.53
C ALA A 102 -20.02 1.88 27.63
N LEU A 103 -19.18 1.28 28.49
CA LEU A 103 -19.59 0.40 29.61
C LEU A 103 -19.51 1.09 30.98
N GLN A 104 -19.13 2.37 31.04
CA GLN A 104 -19.17 3.22 32.24
C GLN A 104 -20.41 4.11 32.22
#